data_AF-A0A8J8Y0K4-F1
#
_entry.id   AF-A0A8J8Y0K4-F1
#
_cell.length_a   1.000
_cell.length_b   1.000
_cell.length_c   1.000
_cell.angle_alpha   90.00
_cell.angle_beta   90.00
_cell.angle_gamma   90.00
#
_symmetry.space_group_name_H-M   'P 1'
#
loop_
_entity.id
_entity.type
_entity.pdbx_description
1 polymer ?
#
loop_
_entity_poly.entity_id
_entity_poly.type
_entity_poly.pdbx_seq_one_letter_code
_entity_poly.pdbx_strand_id
1 'polypeptide(L)'
;MKNTSETKGLAFVLDGWALELILKHSKESFTRLAMLSKTAICCRMTPLQKAQLVAILKSVGYLTLAIGDGGNDVRMIQEANIGVGISGREGLQAARAADYSIGKFKFLKRLILIHGRYSYNRTAFISQYSFYKSLLMCFIQILFAFLSGLSGTSLFNSISLMAYNVFYTSLPVMTIIFDKDISETTVMQYPQILLHSQAGRLLNLTTFCGWFGRSLYHALVVFFITICAYSDEKSEMQELSMVALSGCIWLQAFVVTMDTNSFTCPQILLIWGNFVAFYMINLILSTVPSLQLYTITFRLCSQPSYWISMALTVAVGMGPVVAFRYLKNLYQPSAVNILQQVEQRNGSIRTSGNLESAGANLTNLLTGSRKNRDSNYRPLLSESAESVSASGS
;
A
#
# COMPACT_ATOMS: atom_id res chain seq x y z
N MET A 1 8.14 1.78 -49.69
CA MET A 1 8.96 2.57 -48.76
C MET A 1 8.08 3.12 -47.65
N LYS A 2 7.96 2.43 -46.50
CA LYS A 2 7.34 2.96 -45.29
C LYS A 2 8.47 3.34 -44.34
N ASN A 3 8.68 4.63 -44.15
CA ASN A 3 9.58 5.17 -43.12
C ASN A 3 8.97 4.87 -41.75
N THR A 4 9.28 3.70 -41.17
CA THR A 4 9.22 3.49 -39.72
C THR A 4 10.32 4.34 -39.11
N SER A 5 10.00 5.58 -38.76
CA SER A 5 10.85 6.37 -37.88
C SER A 5 10.86 5.68 -36.52
N GLU A 6 11.90 4.87 -36.26
CA GLU A 6 12.33 4.57 -34.90
C GLU A 6 12.27 5.87 -34.10
N THR A 7 11.51 5.91 -33.01
CA THR A 7 11.56 7.04 -32.09
C THR A 7 12.95 7.05 -31.47
N LYS A 8 13.89 7.72 -32.15
CA LYS A 8 15.25 7.98 -31.67
C LYS A 8 15.12 8.57 -30.28
N GLY A 9 15.76 7.94 -29.29
CA GLY A 9 15.79 8.45 -27.94
C GLY A 9 16.34 9.87 -27.95
N LEU A 10 15.48 10.86 -27.71
CA LEU A 10 15.88 12.26 -27.71
C LEU A 10 16.76 12.50 -26.48
N ALA A 11 17.98 12.97 -26.71
CA ALA A 11 18.88 13.45 -25.68
C ALA A 11 19.23 14.91 -25.97
N PHE A 12 19.28 15.75 -24.93
CA PHE A 12 19.75 17.12 -25.07
C PHE A 12 20.87 17.43 -24.08
N VAL A 13 21.76 18.33 -24.49
CA VAL A 13 22.84 18.87 -23.68
C VAL A 13 22.59 20.36 -23.54
N LEU A 14 22.65 20.88 -22.31
CA LEU A 14 22.34 22.27 -22.01
C LEU A 14 23.43 22.88 -21.13
N ASP A 15 23.84 24.10 -21.43
CA ASP A 15 24.76 24.87 -20.58
C ASP A 15 23.99 25.80 -19.63
N GLY A 16 24.61 26.18 -18.51
CA GLY A 16 23.96 26.99 -17.46
C GLY A 16 23.42 28.33 -17.96
N TRP A 17 24.19 29.03 -18.82
CA TRP A 17 23.76 30.29 -19.41
C TRP A 17 22.55 30.12 -20.35
N ALA A 18 22.54 29.04 -21.13
CA ALA A 18 21.41 28.72 -22.01
C ALA A 18 20.16 28.39 -21.18
N LEU A 19 20.30 27.68 -20.05
CA LEU A 19 19.17 27.43 -19.16
C LEU A 19 18.56 28.75 -18.67
N GLU A 20 19.37 29.70 -18.21
CA GLU A 20 18.87 30.99 -17.71
C GLU A 20 18.01 31.73 -18.75
N LEU A 21 18.48 31.77 -20.01
CA LEU A 21 17.74 32.40 -21.10
C LEU A 21 16.44 31.66 -21.42
N ILE A 22 16.48 30.33 -21.42
CA ILE A 22 15.32 29.46 -21.65
C ILE A 22 14.27 29.64 -20.55
N LEU A 23 14.70 29.68 -19.28
CA LEU A 23 13.79 29.86 -18.14
C LEU A 23 13.09 31.20 -18.16
N LYS A 24 13.75 32.24 -18.69
CA LYS A 24 13.16 33.59 -18.82
C LYS A 24 12.15 33.69 -19.96
N HIS A 25 12.40 33.06 -21.11
CA HIS A 25 11.60 33.30 -22.32
C HIS A 25 10.71 32.13 -22.76
N SER A 26 11.02 30.89 -22.34
CA SER A 26 10.42 29.68 -22.93
C SER A 26 10.32 28.49 -21.96
N LYS A 27 10.02 28.77 -20.69
CA LYS A 27 9.94 27.76 -19.61
C LYS A 27 9.00 26.60 -19.96
N GLU A 28 7.81 26.88 -20.48
CA GLU A 28 6.81 25.84 -20.80
C GLU A 28 7.28 24.93 -21.94
N SER A 29 7.79 25.50 -23.03
CA SER A 29 8.35 24.74 -24.16
C SER A 29 9.52 23.87 -23.74
N PHE A 30 10.41 24.39 -22.88
CA PHE A 30 11.51 23.62 -22.32
C PHE A 30 11.04 22.49 -21.42
N THR A 31 10.03 22.75 -20.58
CA THR A 31 9.44 21.71 -19.73
C THR A 31 8.89 20.58 -20.58
N ARG A 32 8.17 20.89 -21.66
CA ARG A 32 7.66 19.88 -22.61
C ARG A 32 8.79 19.12 -23.30
N LEU A 33 9.86 19.79 -23.71
CA LEU A 33 11.04 19.15 -24.30
C LEU A 33 11.72 18.20 -23.29
N ALA A 34 11.92 18.66 -22.05
CA ALA A 34 12.50 17.86 -20.98
C ALA A 34 11.68 16.59 -20.72
N MET A 35 10.36 16.73 -20.73
CA MET A 35 9.41 15.63 -20.57
C MET A 35 9.45 14.57 -21.68
N LEU A 36 9.78 14.97 -22.91
CA LEU A 36 9.89 14.07 -24.06
C LEU A 36 11.29 13.44 -24.18
N SER A 37 12.28 14.03 -23.53
CA SER A 37 13.66 13.56 -23.58
C SER A 37 13.85 12.29 -22.75
N LYS A 38 14.64 11.35 -23.26
CA LYS A 38 15.09 10.18 -22.50
C LYS A 38 16.29 10.52 -21.62
N THR A 39 17.10 11.51 -22.02
CA THR A 39 18.32 11.89 -21.33
C THR A 39 18.56 13.39 -21.45
N ALA A 40 18.91 14.01 -20.33
CA ALA A 40 19.26 15.42 -20.27
C ALA A 40 20.62 15.54 -19.57
N ILE A 41 21.57 16.23 -20.21
CA ILE A 41 22.89 16.51 -19.62
C ILE A 41 23.02 18.01 -19.46
N CYS A 42 23.04 18.48 -18.21
CA CYS A 42 23.19 19.90 -17.90
C CYS A 42 24.62 20.17 -17.43
N CYS A 43 25.35 21.02 -18.16
CA CYS A 43 26.75 21.33 -17.96
C CYS A 43 26.91 22.69 -17.27
N ARG A 44 27.98 22.82 -16.45
CA ARG A 44 28.41 24.09 -15.82
C ARG A 44 27.28 24.86 -15.10
N MET A 45 26.41 24.11 -14.43
CA MET A 45 25.25 24.65 -13.72
C MET A 45 25.64 25.24 -12.37
N THR A 46 25.10 26.41 -12.04
CA THR A 46 25.19 26.95 -10.68
C THR A 46 24.29 26.15 -9.72
N PRO A 47 24.56 26.14 -8.40
CA PRO A 47 23.70 25.47 -7.41
C PRO A 47 22.23 25.89 -7.49
N LEU A 48 21.96 27.17 -7.79
CA LEU A 48 20.61 27.69 -7.97
C LEU A 48 19.93 27.12 -9.21
N GLN A 49 20.66 27.06 -10.34
CA GLN A 49 20.11 26.54 -11.60
C GLN A 49 19.79 25.04 -11.51
N LYS A 50 20.59 24.26 -10.78
CA LYS A 50 20.29 22.85 -10.50
C LYS A 50 18.95 22.69 -9.77
N ALA A 51 18.71 23.49 -8.73
CA ALA A 51 17.45 23.50 -8.00
C ALA A 51 16.27 23.95 -8.88
N GLN A 52 16.46 24.99 -9.71
CA GLN A 52 15.44 25.45 -10.65
C GLN A 52 14.99 24.35 -11.63
N LEU A 53 15.91 23.51 -12.11
CA LEU A 53 15.56 22.37 -12.98
C LEU A 53 14.64 21.36 -12.27
N VAL A 54 14.95 21.05 -11.00
CA VAL A 54 14.12 20.16 -10.18
C VAL A 54 12.74 20.77 -9.93
N ALA A 55 12.69 22.07 -9.59
CA ALA A 55 11.44 22.78 -9.34
C ALA A 55 10.50 22.78 -10.56
N ILE A 56 11.05 22.85 -11.78
CA ILE A 56 10.26 22.77 -13.02
C ILE A 56 9.57 21.42 -13.15
N LEU A 57 10.31 20.32 -12.98
CA LEU A 57 9.74 18.97 -13.09
C LEU A 57 8.72 18.70 -11.97
N LYS A 58 8.97 19.23 -10.77
CA LYS A 58 8.03 19.16 -9.65
C LYS A 58 6.75 19.95 -9.92
N SER A 59 6.85 21.12 -10.59
CA SER A 59 5.68 21.94 -10.93
C SER A 59 4.73 21.28 -11.93
N VAL A 60 5.22 20.32 -12.73
CA VAL A 60 4.39 19.47 -13.61
C VAL A 60 3.96 18.16 -12.95
N GLY A 61 4.16 18.01 -11.64
CA GLY A 61 3.66 16.91 -10.81
C GLY A 61 4.51 15.63 -10.82
N TYR A 62 5.74 15.68 -11.34
CA TYR A 62 6.65 14.55 -11.25
C TYR A 62 7.23 14.40 -9.84
N LEU A 63 7.31 13.15 -9.37
CA LEU A 63 8.10 12.81 -8.19
C LEU A 63 9.58 12.83 -8.55
N THR A 64 10.34 13.69 -7.89
CA THR A 64 11.75 13.95 -8.18
C THR A 64 12.65 13.37 -7.10
N LEU A 65 13.78 12.80 -7.52
CA LEU A 65 14.87 12.40 -6.65
C LEU A 65 16.14 13.12 -7.10
N ALA A 66 16.81 13.79 -6.17
CA ALA A 66 18.10 14.42 -6.42
C ALA A 66 19.19 13.73 -5.60
N ILE A 67 20.37 13.57 -6.21
CA ILE A 67 21.54 12.97 -5.56
C ILE A 67 22.77 13.84 -5.79
N GLY A 68 23.59 13.98 -4.75
CA GLY A 68 24.85 14.73 -4.81
C GLY A 68 25.76 14.43 -3.63
N ASP A 69 27.02 14.83 -3.75
CA ASP A 69 28.08 14.61 -2.75
C ASP A 69 28.63 15.93 -2.17
N GLY A 70 28.61 17.00 -2.96
CA GLY A 70 29.17 18.30 -2.59
C GLY A 70 28.16 19.33 -2.09
N GLY A 71 28.69 20.41 -1.50
CA GLY A 71 27.91 21.58 -1.07
C GLY A 71 27.11 22.24 -2.21
N ASN A 72 27.59 22.11 -3.45
CA ASN A 72 26.93 22.64 -4.65
C ASN A 72 25.61 21.96 -4.99
N ASP A 73 25.38 20.76 -4.47
CA ASP A 73 24.16 19.98 -4.73
C ASP A 73 23.13 20.12 -3.61
N VAL A 74 23.46 20.77 -2.49
CA VAL A 74 22.58 20.92 -1.32
C VAL A 74 21.24 21.54 -1.71
N ARG A 75 21.25 22.64 -2.49
CA ARG A 75 20.01 23.30 -2.94
C ARG A 75 19.18 22.42 -3.86
N MET A 76 19.83 21.64 -4.73
CA MET A 76 19.15 20.70 -5.62
C MET A 76 18.52 19.54 -4.85
N ILE A 77 19.23 19.01 -3.85
CA ILE A 77 18.78 17.95 -2.94
C ILE A 77 17.55 18.40 -2.16
N GLN A 78 17.58 19.61 -1.58
CA GLN A 78 16.49 20.18 -0.80
C GLN A 78 15.25 20.51 -1.63
N GLU A 79 15.41 20.83 -2.91
CA GLU A 79 14.28 21.14 -3.79
C GLU A 79 13.51 19.87 -4.23
N ALA A 80 14.20 18.73 -4.32
CA ALA A 80 13.60 17.47 -4.74
C ALA A 80 12.60 16.92 -3.72
N ASN A 81 11.74 15.99 -4.16
CA ASN A 81 10.84 15.30 -3.22
C ASN A 81 11.60 14.33 -2.31
N ILE A 82 12.69 13.76 -2.82
CA ILE A 82 13.60 12.90 -2.05
C ILE A 82 15.03 13.34 -2.36
N GLY A 83 15.74 13.77 -1.32
CA GLY A 83 17.16 14.11 -1.37
C GLY A 83 18.05 12.96 -0.92
N VAL A 84 19.05 12.60 -1.74
CA VAL A 84 20.05 11.58 -1.40
C VAL A 84 21.45 12.19 -1.39
N GLY A 85 22.14 12.10 -0.26
CA GLY A 85 23.52 12.55 -0.12
C GLY A 85 24.50 11.39 -0.22
N ILE A 86 25.60 11.56 -0.95
CA ILE A 86 26.70 10.60 -0.94
C ILE A 86 27.72 11.04 0.12
N SER A 87 27.98 10.15 1.09
CA SER A 87 29.01 10.38 2.11
C SER A 87 30.40 10.18 1.52
N GLY A 88 31.02 11.27 1.08
CA GLY A 88 32.39 11.29 0.55
C GLY A 88 33.44 11.69 1.58
N ARG A 89 34.71 11.61 1.19
CA ARG A 89 35.86 12.11 1.98
C ARG A 89 36.02 13.63 1.89
N GLU A 90 35.55 14.23 0.80
CA GLU A 90 35.74 15.65 0.48
C GLU A 90 34.77 16.58 1.22
N GLY A 91 33.68 16.04 1.77
CA GLY A 91 32.73 16.80 2.58
C GLY A 91 31.47 16.00 2.92
N LEU A 92 30.82 16.37 4.03
CA LEU A 92 29.56 15.78 4.49
C LEU A 92 28.37 16.73 4.32
N GLN A 93 28.53 17.83 3.59
CA GLN A 93 27.51 18.87 3.47
C GLN A 93 26.24 18.34 2.77
N ALA A 94 26.38 17.66 1.62
CA ALA A 94 25.25 17.04 0.94
C ALA A 94 24.61 15.94 1.78
N ALA A 95 25.42 15.08 2.41
CA ALA A 95 24.97 14.01 3.28
C ALA A 95 24.16 14.49 4.50
N ARG A 96 24.54 15.64 5.09
CA ARG A 96 23.82 16.25 6.23
C ARG A 96 22.53 16.97 5.83
N ALA A 97 22.45 17.42 4.58
CA ALA A 97 21.30 18.15 4.05
C ALA A 97 20.29 17.26 3.31
N ALA A 98 20.56 15.95 3.19
CA ALA A 98 19.74 14.98 2.47
C ALA A 98 18.83 14.16 3.41
N ASP A 99 17.74 13.64 2.87
CA ASP A 99 16.82 12.73 3.59
C ASP A 99 17.47 11.37 3.84
N TYR A 100 18.25 10.89 2.86
CA TYR A 100 19.02 9.65 2.97
C TYR A 100 20.50 9.90 2.68
N SER A 101 21.38 9.31 3.49
CA SER A 101 22.82 9.32 3.25
C SER A 101 23.31 7.93 2.87
N ILE A 102 23.97 7.80 1.73
CA ILE A 102 24.53 6.53 1.23
C ILE A 102 26.04 6.65 0.99
N GLY A 103 26.79 5.56 1.16
CA GLY A 103 28.24 5.61 0.98
C GLY A 103 28.71 5.63 -0.49
N LYS A 104 27.93 5.05 -1.41
CA LYS A 104 28.27 4.92 -2.85
C LYS A 104 27.01 4.95 -3.70
N PHE A 105 27.11 5.50 -4.92
CA PHE A 105 25.99 5.56 -5.87
C PHE A 105 25.33 4.20 -6.13
N LYS A 106 26.09 3.11 -6.17
CA LYS A 106 25.55 1.74 -6.40
C LYS A 106 24.48 1.31 -5.38
N PHE A 107 24.47 1.88 -4.17
CA PHE A 107 23.47 1.57 -3.15
C PHE A 107 22.10 2.22 -3.44
N LEU A 108 22.06 3.24 -4.30
CA LEU A 108 20.81 3.87 -4.74
C LEU A 108 19.85 2.86 -5.38
N LYS A 109 20.39 1.91 -6.16
CA LYS A 109 19.61 0.83 -6.78
C LYS A 109 18.84 0.04 -5.72
N ARG A 110 19.50 -0.36 -4.63
CA ARG A 110 18.86 -1.11 -3.53
C ARG A 110 17.90 -0.23 -2.72
N LEU A 111 18.28 1.01 -2.47
CA LEU A 111 17.43 1.97 -1.75
C LEU A 111 16.08 2.16 -2.44
N ILE A 112 16.08 2.42 -3.76
CA ILE A 112 14.84 2.67 -4.51
C ILE A 112 14.06 1.37 -4.76
N LEU A 113 14.71 0.34 -5.30
CA LEU A 113 14.00 -0.86 -5.74
C LEU A 113 13.44 -1.68 -4.59
N ILE A 114 14.23 -1.86 -3.53
CA ILE A 114 13.84 -2.71 -2.39
C ILE A 114 13.14 -1.86 -1.34
N HIS A 115 13.86 -0.91 -0.72
CA HIS A 115 13.31 -0.16 0.41
C HIS A 115 12.19 0.79 -0.01
N GLY A 116 12.32 1.48 -1.15
CA GLY A 116 11.29 2.35 -1.69
C GLY A 116 9.98 1.61 -2.00
N ARG A 117 10.07 0.46 -2.69
CA ARG A 117 8.89 -0.38 -2.98
C ARG A 117 8.22 -0.89 -1.70
N TYR A 118 8.99 -1.48 -0.79
CA TYR A 118 8.43 -1.99 0.46
C TYR A 118 7.78 -0.89 1.29
N SER A 119 8.43 0.26 1.41
CA SER A 119 7.87 1.43 2.12
C SER A 119 6.55 1.88 1.49
N TYR A 120 6.48 1.98 0.16
CA TYR A 120 5.26 2.34 -0.56
C TYR A 120 4.11 1.34 -0.30
N ASN A 121 4.36 0.04 -0.49
CA ASN A 121 3.35 -1.00 -0.31
C ASN A 121 2.83 -1.05 1.14
N ARG A 122 3.75 -1.01 2.11
CA ARG A 122 3.42 -1.06 3.55
C ARG A 122 2.63 0.16 3.98
N THR A 123 3.07 1.35 3.57
CA THR A 123 2.38 2.62 3.89
C THR A 123 0.98 2.65 3.28
N ALA A 124 0.84 2.18 2.03
CA ALA A 124 -0.45 2.09 1.36
C ALA A 124 -1.44 1.21 2.13
N PHE A 125 -0.98 0.02 2.54
CA PHE A 125 -1.80 -0.91 3.30
C PHE A 125 -2.15 -0.36 4.69
N ILE A 126 -1.17 0.18 5.44
CA ILE A 126 -1.40 0.79 6.76
C ILE A 126 -2.45 1.91 6.68
N SER A 127 -2.35 2.79 5.67
CA SER A 127 -3.29 3.89 5.49
C SER A 127 -4.71 3.39 5.23
N GLN A 128 -4.88 2.52 4.23
CA GLN A 128 -6.18 1.98 3.85
C GLN A 128 -6.83 1.16 4.97
N TYR A 129 -6.05 0.32 5.63
CA TYR A 129 -6.51 -0.50 6.73
C TYR A 129 -6.92 0.35 7.95
N SER A 130 -6.19 1.43 8.24
CA SER A 130 -6.53 2.37 9.32
C SER A 130 -7.88 3.06 9.08
N PHE A 131 -8.21 3.37 7.83
CA PHE A 131 -9.55 3.84 7.47
C PHE A 131 -10.59 2.72 7.63
N TYR A 132 -10.32 1.54 7.07
CA TYR A 132 -11.23 0.39 7.15
C TYR A 132 -11.63 0.06 8.60
N LYS A 133 -10.67 -0.06 9.53
CA LYS A 133 -10.97 -0.41 10.94
C LYS A 133 -11.81 0.65 11.65
N SER A 134 -11.55 1.93 11.34
CA SER A 134 -12.24 3.05 11.98
C SER A 134 -13.66 3.21 11.42
N LEU A 135 -13.81 3.04 10.10
CA LEU A 135 -15.10 3.04 9.42
C LEU A 135 -15.98 1.87 9.87
N LEU A 136 -15.41 0.68 10.10
CA LEU A 136 -16.14 -0.48 10.61
C LEU A 136 -16.89 -0.13 11.91
N MET A 137 -16.18 0.41 12.90
CA MET A 137 -16.79 0.83 14.17
C MET A 137 -17.80 1.96 13.99
N CYS A 138 -17.50 2.93 13.12
CA CYS A 138 -18.40 4.03 12.82
C CYS A 138 -19.72 3.56 12.19
N PHE A 139 -19.67 2.65 11.21
CA PHE A 139 -20.87 2.13 10.57
C PHE A 139 -21.74 1.31 11.51
N ILE A 140 -21.14 0.46 12.37
CA ILE A 140 -21.90 -0.26 13.39
C ILE A 140 -22.66 0.71 14.31
N GLN A 141 -21.99 1.79 14.72
CA GLN A 141 -22.59 2.84 15.54
C GLN A 141 -23.74 3.57 14.82
N ILE A 142 -23.57 3.88 13.53
CA ILE A 142 -24.61 4.51 12.69
C ILE A 142 -25.82 3.58 12.58
N LEU A 143 -25.60 2.29 12.30
CA LEU A 143 -26.67 1.28 12.23
C LEU A 143 -27.42 1.17 13.57
N PHE A 144 -26.69 1.17 14.68
CA PHE A 144 -27.29 1.15 16.01
C PHE A 144 -28.10 2.42 16.31
N ALA A 145 -27.63 3.60 15.88
CA ALA A 145 -28.35 4.85 16.08
C ALA A 145 -29.71 4.85 15.37
N PHE A 146 -29.83 4.20 14.21
CA PHE A 146 -31.13 4.01 13.56
C PHE A 146 -32.06 3.08 14.36
N LEU A 147 -31.51 2.01 14.94
CA LEU A 147 -32.29 1.09 15.77
C LEU A 147 -32.76 1.74 17.08
N SER A 148 -31.96 2.63 17.67
CA SER A 148 -32.28 3.35 18.91
C SER A 148 -33.14 4.61 18.71
N GLY A 149 -33.68 4.83 17.50
CA GLY A 149 -34.53 5.99 17.21
C GLY A 149 -33.77 7.33 17.23
N LEU A 150 -32.47 7.32 16.90
CA LEU A 150 -31.58 8.49 16.90
C LEU A 150 -31.45 9.19 18.27
N SER A 151 -31.65 8.43 19.36
CA SER A 151 -31.53 8.89 20.74
C SER A 151 -30.13 9.37 21.15
N GLY A 152 -29.10 9.09 20.34
CA GLY A 152 -27.69 9.39 20.65
C GLY A 152 -27.03 8.39 21.60
N THR A 153 -27.70 7.29 21.96
CA THR A 153 -27.11 6.22 22.78
C THR A 153 -26.04 5.47 22.02
N SER A 154 -24.91 5.19 22.68
CA SER A 154 -23.79 4.48 22.06
C SER A 154 -23.84 2.99 22.33
N LEU A 155 -23.65 2.16 21.29
CA LEU A 155 -23.51 0.71 21.46
C LEU A 155 -22.22 0.40 22.22
N PHE A 156 -21.11 1.05 21.85
CA PHE A 156 -19.80 0.85 22.47
C PHE A 156 -19.56 1.83 23.62
N ASN A 157 -19.02 1.33 24.72
CA ASN A 157 -18.51 2.18 25.80
C ASN A 157 -17.23 2.91 25.34
N SER A 158 -17.00 4.13 25.84
CA SER A 158 -15.84 4.97 25.55
C SER A 158 -14.51 4.25 25.81
N ILE A 159 -14.42 3.46 26.88
CA ILE A 159 -13.21 2.67 27.20
C ILE A 159 -12.97 1.61 26.13
N SER A 160 -14.02 0.91 25.69
CA SER A 160 -13.93 -0.14 24.66
C SER A 160 -13.56 0.44 23.30
N LEU A 161 -14.10 1.61 22.94
CA LEU A 161 -13.78 2.32 21.71
C LEU A 161 -12.31 2.79 21.68
N MET A 162 -11.82 3.28 22.82
CA MET A 162 -10.42 3.66 23.00
C MET A 162 -9.51 2.43 22.91
N ALA A 163 -9.84 1.36 23.64
CA ALA A 163 -9.06 0.13 23.67
C ALA A 163 -9.00 -0.56 22.30
N TYR A 164 -10.08 -0.52 21.53
CA TYR A 164 -10.10 -0.98 20.14
C TYR A 164 -9.02 -0.28 19.33
N ASN A 165 -9.02 1.05 19.28
CA ASN A 165 -8.08 1.80 18.45
C ASN A 165 -6.62 1.68 18.91
N VAL A 166 -6.38 1.71 20.21
CA VAL A 166 -5.03 1.81 20.79
C VAL A 166 -4.39 0.45 21.01
N PHE A 167 -5.10 -0.51 21.60
CA PHE A 167 -4.51 -1.79 22.00
C PHE A 167 -4.83 -2.88 20.98
N TYR A 168 -6.11 -3.11 20.72
CA TYR A 168 -6.54 -4.30 19.98
C TYR A 168 -6.29 -4.22 18.47
N THR A 169 -6.19 -3.02 17.89
CA THR A 169 -6.06 -2.87 16.44
C THR A 169 -4.71 -2.34 15.98
N SER A 170 -3.94 -1.67 16.84
CA SER A 170 -2.66 -1.04 16.44
C SER A 170 -1.51 -2.05 16.36
N LEU A 171 -1.45 -3.01 17.29
CA LEU A 171 -0.37 -4.01 17.36
C LEU A 171 -0.37 -4.93 16.14
N PRO A 172 -1.51 -5.46 15.66
CA PRO A 172 -1.54 -6.22 14.41
C PRO A 172 -1.12 -5.39 13.19
N VAL A 173 -1.37 -4.08 13.16
CA VAL A 173 -0.93 -3.22 12.05
C VAL A 173 0.59 -3.06 12.02
N MET A 174 1.25 -3.05 13.18
CA MET A 174 2.72 -2.97 13.21
C MET A 174 3.40 -4.17 12.53
N THR A 175 2.72 -5.31 12.40
CA THR A 175 3.25 -6.50 11.70
C THR A 175 3.58 -6.25 10.23
N ILE A 176 2.95 -5.25 9.62
CA ILE A 176 3.15 -4.84 8.23
C ILE A 176 4.58 -4.35 8.01
N ILE A 177 5.26 -3.84 9.05
CA ILE A 177 6.66 -3.41 8.97
C ILE A 177 7.56 -4.58 8.56
N PHE A 178 7.21 -5.80 8.96
CA PHE A 178 7.93 -7.02 8.61
C PHE A 178 7.45 -7.64 7.29
N ASP A 179 6.33 -7.16 6.73
CA ASP A 179 5.72 -7.78 5.55
C ASP A 179 6.57 -7.59 4.30
N LYS A 180 6.82 -8.68 3.58
CA LYS A 180 7.52 -8.68 2.29
C LYS A 180 6.63 -9.37 1.27
N ASP A 181 6.17 -8.62 0.27
CA ASP A 181 5.33 -9.14 -0.82
C ASP A 181 6.10 -10.04 -1.77
N ILE A 182 7.36 -9.70 -2.07
CA ILE A 182 8.26 -10.44 -2.96
C ILE A 182 9.67 -10.41 -2.33
N SER A 183 10.49 -11.44 -2.52
CA SER A 183 11.88 -11.42 -2.02
C SER A 183 12.76 -10.34 -2.67
N GLU A 184 13.76 -9.91 -1.93
CA GLU A 184 14.73 -8.90 -2.37
C GLU A 184 15.50 -9.33 -3.62
N THR A 185 15.77 -10.63 -3.77
CA THR A 185 16.44 -11.21 -4.94
C THR A 185 15.59 -11.07 -6.20
N THR A 186 14.31 -11.41 -6.11
CA THR A 186 13.37 -11.33 -7.25
C THR A 186 13.17 -9.87 -7.67
N VAL A 187 13.04 -8.94 -6.72
CA VAL A 187 12.92 -7.50 -7.00
C VAL A 187 14.16 -6.97 -7.74
N MET A 188 15.35 -7.43 -7.37
CA MET A 188 16.60 -7.02 -8.02
C MET A 188 16.77 -7.62 -9.43
N GLN A 189 16.20 -8.80 -9.68
CA GLN A 189 16.18 -9.48 -10.98
C GLN A 189 15.18 -8.83 -11.94
N TYR A 190 14.03 -8.37 -11.44
CA TYR A 190 12.95 -7.77 -12.23
C TYR A 190 12.66 -6.32 -11.81
N PRO A 191 13.56 -5.35 -12.10
CA PRO A 191 13.40 -3.96 -11.67
C PRO A 191 12.18 -3.25 -12.29
N GLN A 192 11.63 -3.80 -13.39
CA GLN A 192 10.44 -3.27 -14.06
C GLN A 192 9.20 -3.24 -13.15
N ILE A 193 9.18 -4.06 -12.08
CA ILE A 193 8.11 -4.05 -11.09
C ILE A 193 7.95 -2.68 -10.40
N LEU A 194 9.00 -1.84 -10.41
CA LEU A 194 8.93 -0.47 -9.89
C LEU A 194 7.93 0.39 -10.66
N LEU A 195 7.77 0.17 -11.97
CA LEU A 195 6.80 0.90 -12.80
C LEU A 195 5.37 0.67 -12.30
N HIS A 196 5.09 -0.53 -11.77
CA HIS A 196 3.79 -0.85 -11.17
C HIS A 196 3.53 -0.01 -9.91
N SER A 197 4.55 0.21 -9.07
CA SER A 197 4.44 1.07 -7.89
C SER A 197 4.34 2.55 -8.28
N GLN A 198 5.11 3.00 -9.27
CA GLN A 198 5.07 4.38 -9.78
C GLN A 198 3.72 4.73 -10.42
N ALA A 199 2.98 3.74 -10.93
CA ALA A 199 1.63 3.95 -11.46
C ALA A 199 0.59 4.32 -10.38
N GLY A 200 0.96 4.35 -9.09
CA GLY A 200 0.07 4.82 -8.02
C GLY A 200 -1.13 3.92 -7.74
N ARG A 201 -1.03 2.62 -8.07
CA ARG A 201 -2.19 1.71 -8.08
C ARG A 201 -2.69 1.31 -6.69
N LEU A 202 -1.81 1.37 -5.69
CA LEU A 202 -2.12 0.95 -4.32
C LEU A 202 -2.83 2.05 -3.52
N LEU A 203 -2.59 3.31 -3.84
CA LEU A 203 -3.23 4.48 -3.21
C LEU A 203 -3.99 5.29 -4.24
N ASN A 204 -5.18 4.83 -4.60
CA ASN A 204 -6.08 5.55 -5.49
C ASN A 204 -7.51 5.54 -4.93
N LEU A 205 -8.36 6.40 -5.49
CA LEU A 205 -9.75 6.52 -5.04
C LEU A 205 -10.50 5.19 -5.18
N THR A 206 -10.24 4.42 -6.24
CA THR A 206 -10.90 3.12 -6.47
C THR A 206 -10.56 2.07 -5.41
N THR A 207 -9.30 1.99 -4.97
CA THR A 207 -8.86 1.07 -3.91
C THR A 207 -9.40 1.53 -2.57
N PHE A 208 -9.41 2.83 -2.31
CA PHE A 208 -10.06 3.41 -1.14
C PHE A 208 -11.56 3.09 -1.07
N CYS A 209 -12.30 3.28 -2.18
CA CYS A 209 -13.71 2.89 -2.27
C CYS A 209 -13.92 1.40 -2.04
N GLY A 210 -12.99 0.54 -2.49
CA GLY A 210 -13.02 -0.89 -2.19
C GLY A 210 -12.90 -1.19 -0.69
N TRP A 211 -11.96 -0.53 0.00
CA TRP A 211 -11.80 -0.66 1.46
C TRP A 211 -12.99 -0.10 2.24
N PHE A 212 -13.57 1.00 1.78
CA PHE A 212 -14.80 1.58 2.31
C PHE A 212 -16.00 0.64 2.15
N GLY A 213 -16.18 0.06 0.97
CA GLY A 213 -17.24 -0.93 0.72
C GLY A 213 -17.05 -2.18 1.59
N ARG A 214 -15.80 -2.64 1.78
CA ARG A 214 -15.48 -3.76 2.67
C ARG A 214 -15.79 -3.45 4.13
N SER A 215 -15.50 -2.24 4.63
CA SER A 215 -15.83 -1.87 6.01
C SER A 215 -17.33 -1.77 6.25
N LEU A 216 -18.09 -1.20 5.29
CA LEU A 216 -19.55 -1.18 5.35
C LEU A 216 -20.13 -2.60 5.36
N TYR A 217 -19.65 -3.47 4.45
CA TYR A 217 -20.09 -4.86 4.39
C TYR A 217 -19.82 -5.60 5.70
N HIS A 218 -18.61 -5.53 6.24
CA HIS A 218 -18.28 -6.16 7.52
C HIS A 218 -19.08 -5.56 8.68
N ALA A 219 -19.36 -4.25 8.67
CA ALA A 219 -20.20 -3.61 9.69
C ALA A 219 -21.62 -4.16 9.67
N LEU A 220 -22.22 -4.34 8.49
CA LEU A 220 -23.54 -4.96 8.34
C LEU A 220 -23.53 -6.39 8.86
N VAL A 221 -22.52 -7.20 8.50
CA VAL A 221 -22.40 -8.59 8.97
C VAL A 221 -22.33 -8.66 10.50
N VAL A 222 -21.42 -7.90 11.12
CA VAL A 222 -21.28 -7.87 12.58
C VAL A 222 -22.57 -7.38 13.23
N PHE A 223 -23.14 -6.29 12.74
CA PHE A 223 -24.34 -5.69 13.31
C PHE A 223 -25.54 -6.63 13.25
N PHE A 224 -25.88 -7.17 12.06
CA PHE A 224 -27.03 -8.04 11.91
C PHE A 224 -26.88 -9.35 12.67
N ILE A 225 -25.70 -9.99 12.65
CA ILE A 225 -25.50 -11.22 13.43
C ILE A 225 -25.62 -10.94 14.93
N THR A 226 -25.07 -9.82 15.40
CA THR A 226 -25.14 -9.45 16.83
C THR A 226 -26.59 -9.17 17.26
N ILE A 227 -27.35 -8.39 16.48
CA ILE A 227 -28.76 -8.11 16.76
C ILE A 227 -29.61 -9.39 16.66
N CYS A 228 -29.50 -10.16 15.59
CA CYS A 228 -30.30 -11.38 15.43
C CYS A 228 -30.03 -12.44 16.51
N ALA A 229 -28.80 -12.52 17.03
CA ALA A 229 -28.45 -13.51 18.05
C ALA A 229 -28.73 -13.04 19.50
N TYR A 230 -28.75 -11.73 19.77
CA TYR A 230 -28.79 -11.17 21.12
C TYR A 230 -29.79 -10.01 21.32
N SER A 231 -30.72 -9.78 20.39
CA SER A 231 -31.75 -8.73 20.55
C SER A 231 -32.97 -9.17 21.36
N ASP A 232 -33.02 -10.41 21.84
CA ASP A 232 -34.12 -10.88 22.70
C ASP A 232 -34.09 -10.15 24.06
N GLU A 233 -35.27 -9.93 24.66
CA GLU A 233 -35.49 -9.11 25.88
C GLU A 233 -34.63 -9.47 27.11
N LYS A 234 -33.92 -10.61 27.08
CA LYS A 234 -33.07 -11.09 28.17
C LYS A 234 -31.62 -10.59 28.11
N SER A 235 -31.19 -9.99 27.00
CA SER A 235 -29.79 -9.58 26.82
C SER A 235 -29.54 -8.14 27.23
N GLU A 236 -28.52 -7.94 28.08
CA GLU A 236 -28.09 -6.61 28.51
C GLU A 236 -27.39 -5.88 27.35
N MET A 237 -27.52 -4.55 27.26
CA MET A 237 -26.88 -3.74 26.20
C MET A 237 -25.35 -3.91 26.19
N GLN A 238 -24.75 -4.12 27.36
CA GLN A 238 -23.32 -4.37 27.51
C GLN A 238 -22.90 -5.72 26.91
N GLU A 239 -23.75 -6.74 26.97
CA GLU A 239 -23.50 -8.03 26.32
C GLU A 239 -23.50 -7.88 24.81
N LEU A 240 -24.51 -7.18 24.28
CA LEU A 240 -24.61 -6.85 22.85
C LEU A 240 -23.36 -6.10 22.36
N SER A 241 -22.91 -5.12 23.15
CA SER A 241 -21.69 -4.34 22.88
C SER A 241 -20.44 -5.24 22.80
N MET A 242 -20.28 -6.15 23.76
CA MET A 242 -19.14 -7.05 23.82
C MET A 242 -19.15 -8.11 22.71
N VAL A 243 -20.33 -8.59 22.30
CA VAL A 243 -20.49 -9.47 21.15
C VAL A 243 -20.08 -8.75 19.86
N ALA A 244 -20.59 -7.53 19.63
CA ALA A 244 -20.22 -6.74 18.46
C ALA A 244 -18.71 -6.43 18.43
N LEU A 245 -18.13 -6.05 19.58
CA LEU A 245 -16.70 -5.78 19.69
C LEU A 245 -15.86 -7.03 19.40
N SER A 246 -16.26 -8.18 19.94
CA SER A 246 -15.61 -9.46 19.67
C SER A 246 -15.68 -9.79 18.18
N GLY A 247 -16.84 -9.63 17.53
CA GLY A 247 -17.02 -9.86 16.10
C GLY A 247 -16.09 -9.00 15.24
N CYS A 248 -15.91 -7.73 15.61
CA CYS A 248 -14.94 -6.84 14.97
C CYS A 248 -13.49 -7.34 15.11
N ILE A 249 -13.08 -7.77 16.31
CA ILE A 249 -11.72 -8.27 16.57
C ILE A 249 -11.45 -9.59 15.84
N TRP A 250 -12.42 -10.50 15.81
CA TRP A 250 -12.33 -11.73 15.01
C TRP A 250 -12.12 -11.41 13.53
N LEU A 251 -13.04 -10.66 12.92
CA LEU A 251 -12.92 -10.30 11.50
C LEU A 251 -11.60 -9.62 11.20
N GLN A 252 -11.16 -8.74 12.10
CA GLN A 252 -9.91 -8.02 11.93
C GLN A 252 -8.68 -8.94 11.93
N ALA A 253 -8.61 -9.90 12.86
CA ALA A 253 -7.51 -10.87 12.91
C ALA A 253 -7.41 -11.66 11.59
N PHE A 254 -8.55 -12.09 11.04
CA PHE A 254 -8.59 -12.78 9.75
C PHE A 254 -8.30 -11.86 8.55
N VAL A 255 -8.79 -10.62 8.56
CA VAL A 255 -8.48 -9.61 7.53
C VAL A 255 -6.97 -9.38 7.43
N VAL A 256 -6.32 -9.09 8.56
CA VAL A 256 -4.87 -8.83 8.60
C VAL A 256 -4.11 -10.07 8.18
N THR A 257 -4.47 -11.24 8.70
CA THR A 257 -3.85 -12.52 8.32
C THR A 257 -3.96 -12.77 6.81
N MET A 258 -5.12 -12.51 6.20
CA MET A 258 -5.35 -12.70 4.76
C MET A 258 -4.57 -11.71 3.90
N ASP A 259 -4.42 -10.47 4.35
CA ASP A 259 -3.74 -9.41 3.60
C ASP A 259 -2.22 -9.38 3.83
N THR A 260 -1.71 -10.14 4.80
CA THR A 260 -0.27 -10.32 5.05
C THR A 260 0.31 -11.32 4.04
N ASN A 261 1.45 -10.98 3.43
CA ASN A 261 2.09 -11.82 2.40
C ASN A 261 3.13 -12.78 3.00
N SER A 262 3.83 -12.35 4.05
CA SER A 262 4.86 -13.15 4.72
C SER A 262 4.43 -13.53 6.14
N PHE A 263 4.65 -14.77 6.55
CA PHE A 263 4.37 -15.24 7.91
C PHE A 263 5.68 -15.46 8.68
N THR A 264 6.13 -14.43 9.39
CA THR A 264 7.23 -14.54 10.36
C THR A 264 6.68 -14.72 11.78
N CYS A 265 7.46 -15.36 12.66
CA CYS A 265 7.09 -15.54 14.06
C CYS A 265 6.57 -14.27 14.77
N PRO A 266 7.22 -13.09 14.66
CA PRO A 266 6.69 -11.88 15.29
C PRO A 266 5.35 -11.43 14.71
N GLN A 267 5.09 -11.64 13.42
CA GLN A 267 3.81 -11.28 12.81
C GLN A 267 2.69 -12.18 13.31
N ILE A 268 2.94 -13.50 13.38
CA ILE A 268 1.97 -14.46 13.94
C ILE A 268 1.67 -14.11 15.41
N LEU A 269 2.70 -13.86 16.21
CA LEU A 269 2.56 -13.49 17.62
C LEU A 269 1.79 -12.19 17.80
N LEU A 270 2.06 -11.16 17.00
CA LEU A 270 1.38 -9.87 17.12
C LEU A 270 -0.07 -9.89 16.60
N ILE A 271 -0.40 -10.74 15.62
CA ILE A 271 -1.78 -10.87 15.13
C ILE A 271 -2.58 -11.75 16.11
N TRP A 272 -2.15 -13.01 16.28
CA TRP A 272 -2.91 -14.00 17.05
C TRP A 272 -2.69 -13.88 18.56
N GLY A 273 -1.49 -13.48 19.00
CA GLY A 273 -1.25 -13.18 20.41
C GLY A 273 -2.04 -11.97 20.88
N ASN A 274 -2.24 -10.95 20.03
CA ASN A 274 -3.13 -9.82 20.35
C ASN A 274 -4.62 -10.25 20.40
N PHE A 275 -5.03 -11.17 19.53
CA PHE A 275 -6.36 -11.79 19.60
C PHE A 275 -6.58 -12.54 20.92
N VAL A 276 -5.59 -13.33 21.37
CA VAL A 276 -5.64 -13.99 22.70
C VAL A 276 -5.60 -12.96 23.83
N ALA A 277 -4.77 -11.93 23.70
CA ALA A 277 -4.67 -10.85 24.69
C ALA A 277 -5.99 -10.10 24.87
N PHE A 278 -6.78 -9.90 23.80
CA PHE A 278 -8.13 -9.34 23.90
C PHE A 278 -9.01 -10.14 24.87
N TYR A 279 -9.03 -11.46 24.76
CA TYR A 279 -9.80 -12.31 25.68
C TYR A 279 -9.23 -12.26 27.10
N MET A 280 -7.91 -12.36 27.25
CA MET A 280 -7.26 -12.30 28.57
C MET A 280 -7.56 -10.98 29.28
N ILE A 281 -7.43 -9.84 28.60
CA ILE A 281 -7.70 -8.52 29.16
C ILE A 281 -9.17 -8.40 29.56
N ASN A 282 -10.11 -8.78 28.67
CA ASN A 282 -11.54 -8.66 28.99
C ASN A 282 -12.01 -9.65 30.06
N LEU A 283 -11.35 -10.80 30.21
CA LEU A 283 -11.58 -11.71 31.33
C LEU A 283 -11.08 -11.11 32.65
N ILE A 284 -9.90 -10.50 32.66
CA ILE A 284 -9.36 -9.79 33.83
C ILE A 284 -10.27 -8.60 34.20
N LEU A 285 -10.72 -7.81 33.23
CA LEU A 285 -11.65 -6.69 33.50
C LEU A 285 -13.00 -7.19 34.04
N SER A 286 -13.43 -8.39 33.63
CA SER A 286 -14.68 -9.00 34.09
C SER A 286 -14.63 -9.47 35.55
N THR A 287 -13.46 -9.55 36.21
CA THR A 287 -13.36 -9.91 37.64
C THR A 287 -13.45 -8.70 38.56
N VAL A 288 -13.31 -7.48 38.03
CA VAL A 288 -13.29 -6.25 38.82
C VAL A 288 -14.71 -5.70 39.00
N PRO A 289 -15.29 -5.71 40.23
CA PRO A 289 -16.68 -5.32 40.45
C PRO A 289 -17.00 -3.85 40.21
N SER A 290 -15.99 -2.98 40.23
CA SER A 290 -16.14 -1.54 40.02
C SER A 290 -16.29 -1.15 38.54
N LEU A 291 -16.08 -2.07 37.60
CA LEU A 291 -16.16 -1.81 36.17
C LEU A 291 -17.53 -2.21 35.61
N GLN A 292 -18.01 -1.44 34.63
CA GLN A 292 -19.26 -1.69 33.90
C GLN A 292 -19.26 -3.01 33.08
N LEU A 293 -18.14 -3.73 33.05
CA LEU A 293 -17.91 -4.99 32.34
C LEU A 293 -17.95 -6.21 33.29
N TYR A 294 -18.29 -6.01 34.56
CA TYR A 294 -18.28 -7.06 35.57
C TYR A 294 -19.12 -8.28 35.16
N THR A 295 -18.53 -9.48 35.25
CA THR A 295 -19.11 -10.79 34.88
C THR A 295 -19.53 -11.03 33.42
N ILE A 296 -19.65 -9.99 32.60
CA ILE A 296 -20.20 -10.08 31.23
C ILE A 296 -19.36 -11.00 30.34
N THR A 297 -18.05 -10.81 30.27
CA THR A 297 -17.16 -11.63 29.43
C THR A 297 -17.18 -13.10 29.86
N PHE A 298 -17.23 -13.36 31.17
CA PHE A 298 -17.29 -14.72 31.70
C PHE A 298 -18.60 -15.43 31.34
N ARG A 299 -19.74 -14.74 31.46
CA ARG A 299 -21.05 -15.25 31.05
C ARG A 299 -21.07 -15.57 29.55
N LEU A 300 -20.62 -14.64 28.70
CA LEU A 300 -20.61 -14.80 27.24
C LEU A 300 -19.71 -15.95 26.79
N CYS A 301 -18.47 -16.04 27.30
CA CYS A 301 -17.56 -17.12 26.92
C CYS A 301 -18.06 -18.51 27.36
N SER A 302 -18.89 -18.58 28.40
CA SER A 302 -19.51 -19.84 28.86
C SER A 302 -20.68 -20.28 27.97
N GLN A 303 -21.28 -19.37 27.21
CA GLN A 303 -22.42 -19.67 26.35
C GLN A 303 -21.97 -20.20 24.97
N PRO A 304 -22.50 -21.34 24.50
CA PRO A 304 -22.19 -21.84 23.15
C PRO A 304 -22.67 -20.91 22.03
N SER A 305 -23.77 -20.18 22.24
CA SER A 305 -24.32 -19.23 21.27
C SER A 305 -23.33 -18.14 20.87
N TYR A 306 -22.48 -17.71 21.81
CA TYR A 306 -21.44 -16.72 21.56
C TYR A 306 -20.43 -17.20 20.52
N TRP A 307 -19.87 -18.40 20.72
CA TRP A 307 -18.87 -18.97 19.81
C TRP A 307 -19.45 -19.27 18.44
N ILE A 308 -20.70 -19.74 18.36
CA ILE A 308 -21.41 -19.94 17.09
C ILE A 308 -21.59 -18.59 16.37
N SER A 309 -21.96 -17.53 17.09
CA SER A 309 -22.12 -16.19 16.51
C SER A 309 -20.79 -15.63 16.00
N MET A 310 -19.68 -15.84 16.72
CA MET A 310 -18.34 -15.44 16.27
C MET A 310 -17.90 -16.22 15.02
N ALA A 311 -18.09 -17.54 15.02
CA ALA A 311 -17.77 -18.39 13.87
C ALA A 311 -18.60 -18.00 12.64
N LEU A 312 -19.90 -17.74 12.83
CA LEU A 312 -20.80 -17.27 11.77
C LEU A 312 -20.37 -15.91 11.25
N THR A 313 -19.99 -14.99 12.13
CA THR A 313 -19.49 -13.65 11.75
C THR A 313 -18.26 -13.76 10.84
N VAL A 314 -17.30 -14.63 11.18
CA VAL A 314 -16.12 -14.85 10.33
C VAL A 314 -16.48 -15.57 9.04
N ALA A 315 -17.30 -16.61 9.08
CA ALA A 315 -17.69 -17.36 7.89
C ALA A 315 -18.39 -16.46 6.86
N VAL A 316 -19.39 -15.70 7.32
CA VAL A 316 -20.14 -14.78 6.47
C VAL A 316 -19.28 -13.60 6.06
N GLY A 317 -18.54 -12.97 6.98
CA GLY A 317 -17.75 -11.78 6.65
C GLY A 317 -16.53 -12.06 5.77
N MET A 318 -15.79 -13.15 6.01
CA MET A 318 -14.60 -13.48 5.22
C MET A 318 -14.91 -14.29 3.96
N GLY A 319 -15.96 -15.11 3.96
CA GLY A 319 -16.27 -16.03 2.84
C GLY A 319 -16.31 -15.34 1.48
N PRO A 320 -17.18 -14.33 1.27
CA PRO A 320 -17.28 -13.61 -0.01
C PRO A 320 -16.00 -12.87 -0.37
N VAL A 321 -15.27 -12.35 0.62
CA VAL A 321 -14.01 -11.62 0.39
C VAL A 321 -12.93 -12.56 -0.14
N VAL A 322 -12.79 -13.75 0.47
CA VAL A 322 -11.86 -14.79 0.04
C VAL A 322 -12.24 -15.31 -1.35
N ALA A 323 -13.52 -15.59 -1.58
CA ALA A 323 -14.02 -16.03 -2.89
C ALA A 323 -13.73 -15.00 -3.98
N PHE A 324 -14.03 -13.72 -3.75
CA PHE A 324 -13.75 -12.65 -4.70
C PHE A 324 -12.26 -12.51 -5.00
N ARG A 325 -11.41 -12.55 -3.97
CA ARG A 325 -9.94 -12.48 -4.14
C ARG A 325 -9.42 -13.66 -4.96
N TYR A 326 -9.91 -14.87 -4.67
CA TYR A 326 -9.54 -16.08 -5.39
C TYR A 326 -9.94 -16.01 -6.86
N LEU A 327 -11.20 -15.66 -7.16
CA LEU A 327 -11.69 -15.52 -8.53
C LEU A 327 -10.91 -14.45 -9.30
N LYS A 328 -10.65 -13.29 -8.67
CA LYS A 328 -9.84 -12.24 -9.28
C LYS A 328 -8.43 -12.72 -9.61
N ASN A 329 -7.79 -13.44 -8.69
CA ASN A 329 -6.46 -13.98 -8.91
C ASN A 329 -6.42 -15.06 -10.00
N LEU A 330 -7.49 -15.83 -10.17
CA LEU A 330 -7.62 -16.87 -11.19
C LEU A 330 -7.81 -16.27 -12.59
N TYR A 331 -8.71 -15.30 -12.75
CA TYR A 331 -9.04 -14.72 -14.06
C TYR A 331 -8.13 -13.56 -14.47
N GLN A 332 -7.61 -12.79 -13.51
CA GLN A 332 -6.79 -11.59 -13.75
C GLN A 332 -5.63 -11.51 -12.74
N PRO A 333 -4.61 -12.38 -12.88
CA PRO A 333 -3.46 -12.37 -11.98
C PRO A 333 -2.69 -11.06 -12.11
N SER A 334 -2.35 -10.45 -10.96
CA SER A 334 -1.49 -9.28 -10.96
C SER A 334 -0.04 -9.67 -11.31
N ALA A 335 0.74 -8.71 -11.82
CA ALA A 335 2.18 -8.91 -12.05
C ALA A 335 2.92 -9.37 -10.79
N VAL A 336 2.47 -8.92 -9.60
CA VAL A 336 3.00 -9.35 -8.30
C VAL A 336 2.64 -10.81 -8.04
N ASN A 337 1.40 -11.22 -8.31
CA ASN A 337 0.95 -12.60 -8.10
C ASN A 337 1.74 -13.57 -9.00
N ILE A 338 1.99 -13.18 -10.25
CA ILE A 338 2.78 -13.98 -11.20
C ILE A 338 4.21 -14.15 -10.66
N LEU A 339 4.84 -13.07 -10.19
CA LEU A 339 6.18 -13.14 -9.60
C LEU A 339 6.22 -13.99 -8.32
N GLN A 340 5.20 -13.88 -7.46
CA GLN A 340 5.08 -14.72 -6.27
C GLN A 340 4.94 -16.21 -6.64
N GLN A 341 4.15 -16.54 -7.67
CA GLN A 341 4.02 -17.91 -8.17
C GLN A 341 5.35 -18.43 -8.76
N VAL A 342 6.08 -17.59 -9.48
CA VAL A 342 7.42 -17.93 -9.99
C VAL A 342 8.40 -18.17 -8.83
N GLU A 343 8.34 -17.36 -7.78
CA GLU A 343 9.19 -17.53 -6.59
C GLU A 343 8.88 -18.82 -5.84
N GLN A 344 7.60 -19.15 -5.66
CA GLN A 344 7.18 -20.42 -5.05
C GLN A 344 7.62 -21.63 -5.87
N ARG A 345 7.54 -21.55 -7.21
CA ARG A 345 7.98 -22.62 -8.12
C ARG A 345 9.50 -22.76 -8.15
N ASN A 346 10.24 -21.64 -8.13
CA ASN A 346 11.70 -21.63 -8.12
C ASN A 346 12.30 -22.02 -6.76
N GLY A 347 11.58 -21.78 -5.66
CA GLY A 347 11.93 -22.30 -4.33
C GLY A 347 11.91 -23.83 -4.27
N SER A 348 11.13 -24.47 -5.15
CA SER A 348 11.09 -25.93 -5.34
C SER A 348 12.08 -26.44 -6.39
N ILE A 349 12.51 -25.63 -7.36
CA ILE A 349 13.34 -26.07 -8.49
C ILE A 349 14.35 -24.99 -8.88
N ARG A 350 15.63 -25.22 -8.53
CA ARG A 350 16.78 -24.54 -9.14
C ARG A 350 16.95 -25.04 -10.59
N THR A 351 16.29 -24.44 -11.58
CA THR A 351 16.78 -24.50 -12.97
C THR A 351 16.44 -23.23 -13.76
N SER A 352 17.51 -22.57 -14.21
CA SER A 352 17.50 -21.46 -15.14
C SER A 352 17.16 -21.99 -16.54
N GLY A 353 16.01 -21.61 -17.11
CA GLY A 353 15.64 -22.04 -18.46
C GLY A 353 14.38 -21.38 -19.01
N ASN A 354 13.36 -21.12 -18.18
CA ASN A 354 12.09 -20.52 -18.63
C ASN A 354 11.96 -19.01 -18.40
N LEU A 355 13.06 -18.35 -18.05
CA LEU A 355 13.05 -16.98 -17.51
C LEU A 355 12.74 -15.90 -18.57
N GLU A 356 13.10 -16.13 -19.83
CA GLU A 356 12.87 -15.17 -20.91
C GLU A 356 11.41 -15.13 -21.36
N SER A 357 10.71 -16.28 -21.36
CA SER A 357 9.28 -16.34 -21.73
C SER A 357 8.37 -15.70 -20.69
N ALA A 358 8.68 -15.90 -19.39
CA ALA A 358 7.97 -15.26 -18.29
C ALA A 358 8.28 -13.76 -18.21
N GLY A 359 9.53 -13.37 -18.47
CA GLY A 359 9.94 -11.97 -18.60
C GLY A 359 9.20 -11.25 -19.73
N ALA A 360 9.10 -11.87 -20.91
CA ALA A 360 8.39 -11.33 -22.08
C ALA A 360 6.88 -11.15 -21.81
N ASN A 361 6.24 -12.14 -21.19
CA ASN A 361 4.83 -12.04 -20.80
C ASN A 361 4.59 -11.02 -19.69
N LEU A 362 5.51 -10.88 -18.72
CA LEU A 362 5.44 -9.88 -17.66
C LEU A 362 5.63 -8.47 -18.22
N THR A 363 6.57 -8.27 -19.16
CA THR A 363 6.69 -7.01 -19.90
C THR A 363 5.39 -6.70 -20.64
N ASN A 364 4.81 -7.66 -21.36
CA ASN A 364 3.57 -7.45 -22.11
C ASN A 364 2.34 -7.16 -21.22
N LEU A 365 2.25 -7.76 -20.03
CA LEU A 365 1.22 -7.47 -19.03
C LEU A 365 1.40 -6.08 -18.39
N LEU A 366 2.64 -5.70 -18.10
CA LEU A 366 2.97 -4.38 -17.55
C LEU A 366 2.77 -3.26 -18.58
N THR A 367 2.95 -3.55 -19.88
CA THR A 367 2.74 -2.61 -20.98
C THR A 367 1.29 -2.56 -21.46
N GLY A 368 0.56 -3.66 -21.51
CA GLY A 368 -0.87 -3.70 -21.89
C GLY A 368 -1.78 -2.94 -20.92
N SER A 369 -1.43 -2.94 -19.64
CA SER A 369 -2.14 -2.19 -18.58
C SER A 369 -1.93 -0.66 -18.66
N ARG A 370 -1.13 -0.19 -19.62
CA ARG A 370 -0.85 1.23 -19.91
C ARG A 370 -1.87 1.88 -20.84
N LYS A 371 -2.62 1.09 -21.62
CA LYS A 371 -3.57 1.61 -22.63
C LYS A 371 -4.85 2.23 -22.05
N ASN A 372 -5.19 1.95 -20.79
CA ASN A 372 -6.52 2.22 -20.21
C ASN A 372 -6.62 3.46 -19.30
N ARG A 373 -5.78 4.50 -19.47
CA ARG A 373 -5.99 5.76 -18.74
C ARG A 373 -5.70 7.00 -19.59
N ASP A 374 -6.62 7.96 -19.50
CA ASP A 374 -6.64 9.25 -20.16
C ASP A 374 -5.44 10.15 -19.90
N SER A 375 -5.10 10.85 -20.98
CA SER A 375 -4.22 11.98 -21.32
C SER A 375 -3.18 12.61 -20.40
N ASN A 376 -3.13 12.43 -19.07
CA ASN A 376 -2.29 13.34 -18.25
C ASN A 376 -0.94 12.80 -17.78
N TYR A 377 -0.64 11.50 -17.96
CA TYR A 377 0.69 10.95 -17.67
C TYR A 377 1.05 9.82 -18.65
N ARG A 378 1.50 10.18 -19.85
CA ARG A 378 2.23 9.28 -20.75
C ARG A 378 3.72 9.69 -20.79
N PRO A 379 4.63 9.02 -20.07
CA PRO A 379 5.96 8.81 -20.62
C PRO A 379 5.81 7.80 -21.77
N LEU A 380 6.33 8.09 -22.97
CA LEU A 380 6.29 7.21 -24.14
C LEU A 380 7.39 6.14 -24.02
N LEU A 381 7.02 4.91 -23.66
CA LEU A 381 7.84 3.72 -23.86
C LEU A 381 6.86 2.57 -24.04
N SER A 382 6.58 2.04 -25.23
CA SER A 382 5.49 1.04 -25.26
C SER A 382 4.70 0.69 -26.51
N GLU A 383 5.20 0.84 -27.73
CA GLU A 383 4.60 0.09 -28.87
C GLU A 383 5.71 -0.65 -29.61
N SER A 384 5.91 -1.90 -29.23
CA SER A 384 6.53 -2.93 -30.07
C SER A 384 6.02 -4.29 -29.59
N ALA A 385 5.01 -4.80 -30.29
CA ALA A 385 4.63 -6.21 -30.45
C ALA A 385 3.12 -6.28 -30.74
N GLU A 386 2.73 -6.17 -32.02
CA GLU A 386 1.53 -6.81 -32.61
C GLU A 386 1.41 -6.38 -34.08
N SER A 387 1.93 -7.20 -34.99
CA SER A 387 1.35 -7.50 -36.33
C SER A 387 2.34 -8.32 -37.16
N VAL A 388 2.57 -9.56 -36.73
CA VAL A 388 2.87 -10.66 -37.66
C VAL A 388 1.69 -11.61 -37.56
N SER A 389 0.71 -11.43 -38.46
CA SER A 389 -0.20 -12.46 -39.00
C SER A 389 -1.44 -11.79 -39.61
N ALA A 390 -1.42 -11.57 -40.93
CA ALA A 390 -2.58 -11.61 -41.81
C ALA A 390 -2.11 -11.32 -43.24
N SER A 391 -1.48 -12.33 -43.86
CA SER A 391 -1.41 -12.46 -45.32
C SER A 391 -2.30 -13.63 -45.69
N GLY A 392 -3.46 -13.34 -46.29
CA GLY A 392 -4.39 -14.31 -46.83
C GLY A 392 -5.44 -13.55 -47.65
N SER A 393 -5.38 -13.79 -48.97
CA SER A 393 -6.14 -13.21 -50.11
C SER A 393 -5.88 -11.74 -50.43
#